data_AF-A0A7K1EL17-F1
#
_entry.id   AF-A0A7K1EL17-F1
#
_cell.length_a   1.000
_cell.length_b   1.000
_cell.length_c   1.000
_cell.angle_alpha   90.00
_cell.angle_beta   90.00
_cell.angle_gamma   90.00
#
_symmetry.space_group_name_H-M   'P 1'
#
loop_
_entity.id
_entity.type
_entity.pdbx_description
1 polymer ?
#
loop_
_entity_poly.entity_id
_entity_poly.type
_entity_poly.pdbx_seq_one_letter_code
_entity_poly.pdbx_strand_id
1 'polypeptide(L)'
;MSTRKLIFTALICGLAIMLAGGIKLLQVANDDTELIVHALGVEQTLSDMTVSVMEVVQSASMTAVTISAQGVQDADPVEGWRLLAGGEVLLPLNPQSETCLATDVVEARTCVVEFPPSEGSVTVAYIRAGAQSQWAP
;
A
#
# COMPACT_ATOMS: atom_id res chain seq x y z
N MET A 1 -51.54 -14.24 -15.68
CA MET A 1 -50.40 -14.53 -14.78
C MET A 1 -50.93 -14.68 -13.37
N SER A 2 -50.56 -15.74 -12.64
CA SER A 2 -51.05 -16.01 -11.28
C SER A 2 -50.17 -15.29 -10.26
N THR A 3 -50.78 -14.54 -9.34
CA THR A 3 -50.12 -13.85 -8.20
C THR A 3 -49.21 -14.78 -7.39
N ARG A 4 -49.53 -16.07 -7.30
CA ARG A 4 -48.69 -17.11 -6.70
C ARG A 4 -47.33 -17.24 -7.40
N LYS A 5 -47.28 -17.12 -8.73
CA LYS A 5 -46.02 -17.19 -9.50
C LYS A 5 -45.14 -15.96 -9.26
N LEU A 6 -45.73 -14.80 -9.00
CA LEU A 6 -44.98 -13.56 -8.74
C LEU A 6 -44.27 -13.59 -7.38
N ILE A 7 -44.95 -14.10 -6.34
CA ILE A 7 -44.38 -14.22 -4.98
C ILE A 7 -43.18 -15.19 -4.96
N PHE A 8 -43.29 -16.31 -5.67
CA PHE A 8 -42.18 -17.27 -5.77
C PHE A 8 -40.93 -16.67 -6.42
N THR A 9 -41.11 -15.89 -7.51
CA THR A 9 -39.98 -15.25 -8.19
C THR A 9 -39.29 -14.22 -7.28
N ALA A 10 -40.05 -13.44 -6.52
CA ALA A 10 -39.48 -12.45 -5.59
C ALA A 10 -38.66 -13.11 -4.46
N LEU A 11 -39.15 -14.22 -3.89
CA LEU A 11 -38.44 -14.99 -2.87
C LEU A 11 -37.12 -15.58 -3.39
N ILE A 12 -37.13 -16.16 -4.59
CA ILE A 12 -35.93 -16.72 -5.22
C ILE A 12 -34.90 -15.60 -5.47
N CYS A 13 -35.34 -14.44 -5.94
CA CYS A 13 -34.47 -13.30 -6.16
C CYS A 13 -33.83 -12.80 -4.85
N GLY A 14 -34.62 -12.67 -3.78
CA GLY A 14 -34.11 -12.27 -2.47
C GLY A 14 -33.11 -13.27 -1.89
N LEU A 15 -33.38 -14.58 -2.02
CA LEU A 15 -32.46 -15.64 -1.59
C LEU A 15 -31.15 -15.60 -2.38
N ALA A 16 -31.21 -15.38 -3.70
CA ALA A 16 -30.03 -15.29 -4.55
C ALA A 16 -29.12 -14.11 -4.17
N ILE A 17 -29.69 -12.95 -3.84
CA ILE A 17 -28.91 -11.77 -3.39
C ILE A 17 -28.25 -12.04 -2.04
N MET A 18 -28.98 -12.62 -1.07
CA MET A 18 -28.44 -13.00 0.23
C MET A 18 -27.27 -14.00 0.11
N LEU A 19 -27.41 -15.02 -0.74
CA LEU A 19 -26.35 -16.00 -1.01
C LEU A 19 -25.12 -15.34 -1.64
N ALA A 20 -25.30 -14.48 -2.63
CA ALA A 20 -24.19 -13.78 -3.28
C ALA A 20 -23.41 -12.89 -2.28
N GLY A 21 -24.12 -12.14 -1.43
CA GLY A 21 -23.51 -11.34 -0.38
C GLY A 21 -22.81 -12.19 0.68
N GLY A 22 -23.45 -13.27 1.14
CA GLY A 22 -22.90 -14.17 2.15
C GLY A 22 -21.62 -14.87 1.68
N ILE A 23 -21.57 -15.33 0.43
CA ILE A 23 -20.37 -15.95 -0.15
C ILE A 23 -19.21 -14.94 -0.21
N LYS A 24 -19.48 -13.68 -0.59
CA LYS A 24 -18.44 -12.65 -0.64
C LYS A 24 -17.87 -12.32 0.75
N LEU A 25 -18.71 -12.26 1.77
CA LEU A 25 -18.27 -12.06 3.16
C LEU A 25 -17.43 -13.24 3.66
N LEU A 26 -17.84 -14.48 3.34
CA LEU A 26 -17.07 -15.68 3.67
C LEU A 26 -15.72 -15.75 2.95
N GLN A 27 -15.65 -15.27 1.70
CA GLN A 27 -14.40 -15.16 0.96
C GLN A 27 -13.43 -14.20 1.67
N VAL A 28 -13.89 -12.98 1.99
CA VAL A 28 -13.06 -11.97 2.68
C VAL A 28 -12.65 -12.44 4.08
N ALA A 29 -13.54 -13.12 4.80
CA ALA A 29 -13.23 -13.62 6.15
C ALA A 29 -12.18 -14.74 6.16
N ASN A 30 -12.00 -15.45 5.04
CA ASN A 30 -11.02 -16.52 4.90
C ASN A 30 -9.75 -16.10 4.13
N ASP A 31 -9.71 -14.87 3.61
CA ASP A 31 -8.48 -14.30 3.03
C ASP A 31 -7.59 -13.82 4.18
N ASP A 32 -6.79 -14.75 4.73
CA ASP A 32 -5.66 -14.41 5.60
C ASP A 32 -4.58 -13.74 4.74
N THR A 33 -4.75 -12.43 4.50
CA THR A 33 -3.69 -11.63 3.92
C THR A 33 -2.60 -11.47 4.97
N GLU A 34 -1.65 -12.39 4.98
CA GLU A 34 -0.48 -12.32 5.85
C GLU A 34 0.34 -11.09 5.43
N LEU A 35 0.27 -10.02 6.23
CA LEU A 35 1.02 -8.79 5.97
C LEU A 35 2.50 -9.04 6.26
N ILE A 36 3.24 -9.46 5.24
CA ILE A 36 4.69 -9.70 5.35
C ILE A 36 5.40 -8.37 5.55
N VAL A 37 6.15 -8.25 6.65
CA VAL A 37 7.12 -7.17 6.85
C VAL A 37 8.46 -7.62 6.31
N HIS A 38 8.94 -6.97 5.27
CA HIS A 38 10.22 -7.27 4.65
C HIS A 38 11.38 -6.60 5.42
N ALA A 39 12.56 -7.23 5.35
CA ALA A 39 13.79 -6.58 5.78
C ALA A 39 14.18 -5.45 4.81
N LEU A 40 14.92 -4.45 5.30
CA LEU A 40 15.46 -3.40 4.45
C LEU A 40 16.32 -4.00 3.31
N GLY A 41 16.29 -3.36 2.15
CA GLY A 41 16.97 -3.77 0.92
C GLY A 41 16.22 -4.81 0.08
N VAL A 42 15.14 -5.42 0.61
CA VAL A 42 14.31 -6.34 -0.16
C VAL A 42 13.45 -5.57 -1.16
N GLU A 43 13.61 -5.86 -2.45
CA GLU A 43 12.78 -5.31 -3.51
C GLU A 43 11.40 -5.96 -3.56
N GLN A 44 10.37 -5.15 -3.80
CA GLN A 44 9.01 -5.60 -4.04
C GLN A 44 8.46 -4.90 -5.29
N THR A 45 7.77 -5.65 -6.14
CA THR A 45 7.08 -5.11 -7.31
C THR A 45 5.59 -5.01 -7.03
N LEU A 46 5.06 -3.79 -7.05
CA LEU A 46 3.64 -3.50 -6.91
C LEU A 46 3.14 -2.93 -8.23
N SER A 47 2.28 -3.69 -8.93
CA SER A 47 1.79 -3.35 -10.27
C SER A 47 2.95 -3.19 -11.27
N ASP A 48 3.32 -1.96 -11.57
CA ASP A 48 4.25 -1.49 -12.59
C ASP A 48 5.51 -0.85 -11.98
N MET A 49 5.60 -0.76 -10.65
CA MET A 49 6.73 -0.16 -9.93
C MET A 49 7.42 -1.21 -9.05
N THR A 50 8.74 -1.29 -9.16
CA THR A 50 9.61 -2.03 -8.23
C THR A 50 10.27 -1.05 -7.28
N VAL A 51 10.11 -1.30 -5.98
CA VAL A 51 10.65 -0.43 -4.93
C VAL A 51 11.35 -1.22 -3.83
N SER A 52 12.26 -0.58 -3.11
CA SER A 52 12.82 -1.09 -1.85
C SER A 52 13.11 0.05 -0.88
N VAL A 53 13.09 -0.27 0.41
CA VAL A 53 13.57 0.64 1.47
C VAL A 53 14.98 0.23 1.83
N MET A 54 15.96 1.08 1.54
CA MET A 54 17.39 0.78 1.74
C MET A 54 17.84 1.11 3.15
N GLU A 55 17.34 2.21 3.73
CA GLU A 55 17.79 2.72 5.01
C GLU A 55 16.68 3.55 5.68
N VAL A 56 16.63 3.51 7.02
CA VAL A 56 15.76 4.36 7.83
C VAL A 56 16.58 5.01 8.95
N VAL A 57 16.61 6.34 8.98
CA VAL A 57 17.33 7.13 9.99
C VAL A 57 16.33 8.03 10.72
N GLN A 58 16.14 7.78 12.02
CA GLN A 58 15.32 8.62 12.90
C GLN A 58 16.19 9.70 13.55
N SER A 59 15.68 10.94 13.59
CA SER A 59 16.31 12.07 14.26
C SER A 59 15.25 12.97 14.90
N ALA A 60 15.69 13.91 15.75
CA ALA A 60 14.79 14.85 16.43
C ALA A 60 14.07 15.82 15.46
N SER A 61 14.60 16.03 14.26
CA SER A 61 14.04 16.96 13.27
C SER A 61 13.17 16.27 12.22
N MET A 62 13.50 15.03 11.84
CA MET A 62 12.80 14.28 10.80
C MET A 62 13.18 12.80 10.82
N THR A 63 12.39 11.98 10.13
CA THR A 63 12.75 10.59 9.81
C THR A 63 13.08 10.52 8.33
N ALA A 64 14.33 10.20 8.01
CA ALA A 64 14.82 10.07 6.63
C ALA A 64 14.77 8.60 6.19
N VAL A 65 14.10 8.33 5.08
CA VAL A 65 13.96 6.99 4.51
C VAL A 65 14.61 6.97 3.14
N THR A 66 15.71 6.24 2.99
CA THR A 66 16.35 6.05 1.68
C THR A 66 15.63 4.94 0.93
N ILE A 67 15.11 5.25 -0.24
CA ILE A 67 14.36 4.33 -1.09
C ILE A 67 15.06 4.12 -2.43
N SER A 68 14.78 2.98 -3.07
CA SER A 68 15.04 2.76 -4.49
C SER A 68 13.71 2.55 -5.22
N ALA A 69 13.54 3.15 -6.40
CA ALA A 69 12.34 3.01 -7.23
C ALA A 69 12.66 2.94 -8.72
N GLN A 70 11.97 2.07 -9.46
CA GLN A 70 12.02 1.93 -10.92
C GLN A 70 10.76 1.28 -11.49
N GLY A 71 10.59 1.36 -12.81
CA GLY A 71 9.60 0.59 -13.57
C GLY A 71 8.58 1.47 -14.31
N VAL A 72 8.46 2.73 -13.92
CA VAL A 72 7.51 3.69 -14.52
C VAL A 72 8.26 4.94 -14.93
N GLN A 73 8.06 5.39 -16.18
CA GLN A 73 8.67 6.61 -16.68
C GLN A 73 8.03 7.84 -16.05
N ASP A 74 8.85 8.79 -15.61
CA ASP A 74 8.44 10.13 -15.15
C ASP A 74 7.43 10.13 -13.99
N ALA A 75 7.36 9.03 -13.21
CA ALA A 75 6.52 8.98 -12.03
C ALA A 75 7.24 9.58 -10.81
N ASP A 76 6.46 10.09 -9.87
CA ASP A 76 6.97 10.63 -8.62
C ASP A 76 7.39 9.47 -7.70
N PRO A 77 8.68 9.34 -7.35
CA PRO A 77 9.16 8.28 -6.47
C PRO A 77 8.68 8.44 -5.02
N VAL A 78 8.18 9.61 -4.61
CA VAL A 78 7.71 9.90 -3.25
C VAL A 78 6.23 9.56 -3.07
N GLU A 79 5.47 9.51 -4.16
CA GLU A 79 4.05 9.18 -4.10
C GLU A 79 3.82 7.76 -3.55
N GLY A 80 2.84 7.61 -2.64
CA GLY A 80 2.44 6.31 -2.11
C GLY A 80 3.19 5.84 -0.86
N TRP A 81 4.28 6.50 -0.47
CA TRP A 81 5.00 6.16 0.75
C TRP A 81 4.30 6.63 2.02
N ARG A 82 4.36 5.81 3.08
CA ARG A 82 3.81 6.06 4.41
C ARG A 82 4.80 5.57 5.46
N LEU A 83 4.84 6.26 6.61
CA LEU A 83 5.62 5.82 7.76
C LEU A 83 4.67 5.56 8.93
N LEU A 84 4.67 4.35 9.46
CA LEU A 84 3.94 3.98 10.66
C LEU A 84 4.90 4.10 11.84
N ALA A 85 4.60 4.99 12.78
CA ALA A 85 5.38 5.20 13.98
C ALA A 85 4.47 5.63 15.13
N GLY A 86 4.69 5.11 16.34
CA GLY A 86 3.90 5.49 17.52
C GLY A 86 2.39 5.22 17.41
N GLY A 87 1.96 4.33 16.50
CA GLY A 87 0.54 4.06 16.23
C GLY A 87 -0.12 5.04 15.25
N GLU A 88 0.64 5.98 14.68
CA GLU A 88 0.15 6.95 13.70
C GLU A 88 0.72 6.66 12.31
N VAL A 89 -0.02 7.06 11.27
CA VAL A 89 0.43 7.02 9.88
C VAL A 89 0.88 8.42 9.48
N LEU A 90 2.18 8.58 9.27
CA LEU A 90 2.82 9.81 8.84
C LEU A 90 2.95 9.84 7.31
N LEU A 91 2.74 11.02 6.75
CA LEU A 91 2.92 11.31 5.33
C LEU A 91 4.29 11.94 5.08
N PRO A 92 4.85 11.80 3.86
CA PRO A 92 6.06 12.53 3.48
C PRO A 92 5.86 14.04 3.65
N LEU A 93 6.87 14.74 4.17
CA LEU A 93 6.87 16.19 4.37
C LEU A 93 6.85 16.93 3.02
N ASN A 94 7.59 16.41 2.05
CA ASN A 94 7.73 16.97 0.71
C ASN A 94 7.30 15.93 -0.33
N PRO A 95 6.01 15.86 -0.69
CA PRO A 95 5.52 14.87 -1.65
C PRO A 95 6.02 15.10 -3.08
N GLN A 96 6.63 16.26 -3.39
CA GLN A 96 7.23 16.59 -4.68
C GLN A 96 8.68 17.03 -4.45
N SER A 97 9.49 16.16 -3.84
CA SER A 97 10.86 16.51 -3.50
C SER A 97 11.69 16.80 -4.76
N GLU A 98 12.18 18.04 -4.93
CA GLU A 98 13.08 18.41 -6.04
C GLU A 98 14.39 17.60 -6.03
N THR A 99 14.72 16.95 -4.91
CA THR A 99 15.91 16.09 -4.76
C THR A 99 15.65 14.65 -5.21
N CYS A 100 14.39 14.23 -5.29
CA CYS A 100 13.98 12.95 -5.83
C CYS A 100 13.62 13.11 -7.32
N LEU A 101 14.56 12.79 -8.20
CA LEU A 101 14.30 12.77 -9.63
C LEU A 101 13.18 11.76 -9.97
N ALA A 102 12.40 12.08 -10.98
CA ALA A 102 11.34 11.18 -11.47
C ALA A 102 11.93 9.81 -11.86
N THR A 103 11.11 8.76 -11.69
CA THR A 103 11.54 7.38 -11.93
C THR A 103 11.77 7.09 -13.41
N ASP A 104 12.60 6.09 -13.69
CA ASP A 104 12.84 5.56 -15.03
C ASP A 104 12.29 4.13 -15.14
N VAL A 105 12.02 3.68 -16.35
CA VAL A 105 11.52 2.32 -16.61
C VAL A 105 12.59 1.25 -16.30
N VAL A 106 13.85 1.56 -16.55
CA VAL A 106 14.96 0.60 -16.52
C VAL A 106 15.97 0.92 -15.43
N GLU A 107 16.20 2.19 -15.13
CA GLU A 107 17.18 2.59 -14.12
C GLU A 107 16.55 2.83 -12.73
N ALA A 108 17.01 2.06 -11.74
CA ALA A 108 16.77 2.33 -10.33
C ALA A 108 17.23 3.73 -9.93
N ARG A 109 16.30 4.55 -9.44
CA ARG A 109 16.60 5.84 -8.82
C ARG A 109 16.56 5.69 -7.31
N THR A 110 17.63 6.15 -6.66
CA THR A 110 17.71 6.21 -5.19
C THR A 110 17.51 7.63 -4.73
N CYS A 111 16.64 7.84 -3.75
CA CYS A 111 16.46 9.14 -3.13
C CYS A 111 15.97 9.02 -1.68
N VAL A 112 15.89 10.14 -0.96
CA VAL A 112 15.45 10.18 0.43
C VAL A 112 14.05 10.76 0.50
N VAL A 113 13.14 10.00 1.10
CA VAL A 113 11.80 10.45 1.49
C VAL A 113 11.84 10.90 2.94
N GLU A 114 11.51 12.16 3.17
CA GLU A 114 11.50 12.77 4.50
C GLU A 114 10.10 12.69 5.11
N PHE A 115 10.02 12.20 6.34
CA PHE A 115 8.81 12.17 7.16
C PHE A 115 8.98 13.03 8.41
N PRO A 116 7.88 13.43 9.08
CA PRO A 116 7.94 14.02 10.40
C PRO A 116 8.86 13.23 11.37
N PRO A 117 9.42 13.91 12.39
CA PRO A 117 10.21 13.23 13.42
C PRO A 117 9.40 12.09 14.04
N SER A 118 10.05 10.95 14.23
CA SER A 118 9.47 9.78 14.88
C SER A 118 10.49 9.12 15.80
N GLU A 119 9.99 8.38 16.79
CA GLU A 119 10.80 7.62 17.73
C GLU A 119 10.25 6.20 17.90
N GLY A 120 11.13 5.27 18.29
CA GLY A 120 10.77 3.89 18.57
C GLY A 120 10.74 3.02 17.32
N SER A 121 9.87 2.01 17.34
CA SER A 121 9.69 1.09 16.21
C SER A 121 8.95 1.76 15.08
N VAL A 122 9.49 1.64 13.86
CA VAL A 122 8.93 2.22 12.66
C VAL A 122 8.70 1.16 11.60
N THR A 123 7.68 1.35 10.78
CA THR A 123 7.43 0.52 9.59
C THR A 123 7.16 1.44 8.42
N VAL A 124 7.92 1.26 7.35
CA VAL A 124 7.72 2.01 6.11
C VAL A 124 6.79 1.20 5.22
N ALA A 125 5.78 1.83 4.64
CA ALA A 125 4.86 1.19 3.70
C ALA A 125 4.83 1.93 2.37
N TYR A 126 4.67 1.17 1.29
CA TYR A 126 4.43 1.69 -0.06
C TYR A 126 3.09 1.17 -0.56
N ILE A 127 2.25 2.07 -1.04
CA ILE A 127 0.91 1.75 -1.55
C ILE A 127 0.83 2.17 -3.01
N ARG A 128 0.47 1.23 -3.89
CA ARG A 128 0.27 1.49 -5.31
C ARG A 128 -0.82 0.58 -5.88
N ALA A 129 -1.74 1.16 -6.66
CA ALA A 129 -2.81 0.43 -7.36
C ALA A 129 -3.62 -0.55 -6.47
N GLY A 130 -3.83 -0.20 -5.20
CA GLY A 130 -4.56 -1.04 -4.23
C GLY A 130 -3.73 -2.18 -3.60
N ALA A 131 -2.47 -2.34 -3.99
CA ALA A 131 -1.51 -3.21 -3.33
C ALA A 131 -0.65 -2.42 -2.32
N GLN A 132 -0.12 -3.14 -1.32
CA GLN A 132 0.77 -2.58 -0.31
C GLN A 132 1.92 -3.55 0.00
N SER A 133 3.11 -3.00 0.21
CA SER A 133 4.25 -3.69 0.79
C SER A 133 4.84 -2.87 1.93
N GLN A 134 5.52 -3.53 2.85
CA GLN A 134 6.00 -2.90 4.09
C GLN A 134 7.37 -3.43 4.51
N TRP A 135 8.17 -2.56 5.10
CA TRP A 135 9.54 -2.81 5.53
C TRP A 135 9.78 -2.30 6.95
N ALA A 136 10.62 -3.00 7.71
CA ALA A 136 11.08 -2.54 9.02
C ALA A 136 12.60 -2.77 9.19
N PRO A 137 13.29 -1.86 9.90
CA PRO A 137 14.69 -2.02 10.29
C PRO A 137 14.90 -3.13 11.35
#